data_AF-A0A0U4NWJ3-F1
#
_entry.id   AF-A0A0U4NWJ3-F1
#
_cell.length_a   1.000
_cell.length_b   1.000
_cell.length_c   1.000
_cell.angle_alpha   90.00
_cell.angle_beta   90.00
_cell.angle_gamma   90.00
#
_symmetry.space_group_name_H-M   'P 1'
#
loop_
_entity.id
_entity.type
_entity.pdbx_description
1 polymer ?
#
loop_
_entity_poly.entity_id
_entity_poly.type
_entity_poly.pdbx_seq_one_letter_code
_entity_poly.pdbx_strand_id
1 'polypeptide(L)'
;MTYGVTCTPEPDAALRWYRGSPVVIATELRRRGARTALLTQLGDDDAGERIATTLRATGMSVRTPPRSGRTARRSVYMDADGLTTDRLDDD
;
A
#
# COMPACT_ATOMS: atom_id res chain seq x y z
N MET A 1 23.98 -7.76 -13.95
CA MET A 1 22.84 -8.50 -14.53
C MET A 1 21.58 -7.83 -14.01
N THR A 2 21.02 -6.93 -14.81
CA THR A 2 19.98 -5.97 -14.40
C THR A 2 18.66 -6.42 -15.03
N TYR A 3 17.69 -6.82 -14.21
CA TYR A 3 16.34 -7.09 -14.69
C TYR A 3 15.59 -5.76 -14.81
N GLY A 4 15.63 -5.16 -16.00
CA GLY A 4 14.74 -4.08 -16.38
C GLY A 4 13.44 -4.66 -16.91
N VAL A 5 12.42 -4.80 -16.06
CA VAL A 5 11.05 -4.95 -16.54
C VAL A 5 10.54 -3.55 -16.83
N THR A 6 10.69 -3.10 -18.08
CA THR A 6 9.89 -1.99 -18.61
C THR A 6 8.47 -2.48 -18.77
N CYS A 7 7.72 -2.46 -17.67
CA CYS A 7 6.27 -2.51 -17.74
C CYS A 7 5.84 -1.11 -18.22
N THR A 8 5.64 -0.95 -19.52
CA THR A 8 4.90 0.21 -20.03
C THR A 8 3.47 -0.01 -19.56
N PRO A 9 2.96 0.75 -18.56
CA PRO A 9 1.56 0.61 -18.19
C PRO A 9 0.72 0.93 -19.43
N GLU A 10 -0.32 0.15 -19.70
CA GLU A 10 -1.35 0.62 -20.64
C GLU A 10 -1.80 2.00 -20.17
N PRO A 11 -1.97 2.97 -21.09
CA PRO A 11 -2.18 4.38 -20.74
C PRO A 11 -3.43 4.65 -19.86
N ASP A 12 -4.29 3.64 -19.63
CA ASP A 12 -5.47 3.70 -18.76
C ASP A 12 -5.48 2.64 -17.63
N ALA A 13 -4.40 1.87 -17.45
CA ALA A 13 -4.35 0.88 -16.38
C ALA A 13 -4.13 1.55 -15.02
N ALA A 14 -5.18 1.54 -14.18
CA ALA A 14 -5.10 2.05 -12.82
C ALA A 14 -3.97 1.35 -12.03
N LEU A 15 -2.99 2.14 -11.59
CA LEU A 15 -1.90 1.65 -10.73
C LEU A 15 -2.42 1.38 -9.31
N ARG A 16 -2.03 0.25 -8.74
CA ARG A 16 -2.39 -0.12 -7.36
C ARG A 16 -1.18 0.00 -6.45
N TRP A 17 -1.27 0.89 -5.46
CA TRP A 17 -0.25 1.08 -4.43
C TRP A 17 -0.86 0.89 -3.04
N TYR A 18 -0.10 0.31 -2.11
CA TYR A 18 -0.48 0.27 -0.70
C TYR A 18 0.09 1.49 -0.01
N ARG A 19 -0.80 2.41 0.37
CA ARG A 19 -0.41 3.66 1.01
C ARG A 19 -1.33 3.97 2.18
N GLY A 20 -0.74 4.64 3.15
CA GLY A 20 -1.37 5.19 4.33
C GLY A 20 -0.27 5.96 5.06
N SER A 21 -0.60 7.09 5.68
CA SER A 21 0.43 7.92 6.34
C SER A 21 1.34 7.10 7.28
N PRO A 22 0.80 6.20 8.15
CA PRO A 22 1.64 5.33 8.98
C PRO A 22 2.50 4.34 8.17
N VAL A 23 1.97 3.78 7.08
CA VAL A 23 2.69 2.81 6.23
C VAL A 23 3.88 3.46 5.54
N VAL A 24 3.72 4.68 5.03
CA VAL A 24 4.79 5.44 4.37
C VAL A 24 5.91 5.73 5.37
N ILE A 25 5.57 6.25 6.55
CA ILE A 25 6.54 6.57 7.60
C ILE A 25 7.27 5.31 8.05
N ALA A 26 6.54 4.23 8.34
CA ALA A 26 7.13 2.97 8.79
C ALA A 26 8.08 2.37 7.75
N THR A 27 7.72 2.46 6.46
CA THR A 27 8.57 1.99 5.36
C THR A 27 9.87 2.78 5.28
N GLU A 28 9.82 4.10 5.40
CA GLU A 28 11.03 4.94 5.39
C GLU A 28 11.91 4.72 6.62
N LEU A 29 11.32 4.56 7.81
CA LEU A 29 12.07 4.17 9.01
C LEU A 29 12.78 2.83 8.81
N ARG A 30 12.09 1.84 8.24
CA ARG A 30 12.65 0.52 7.97
C ARG A 30 13.80 0.59 6.95
N ARG A 31 13.64 1.38 5.87
CA ARG A 31 14.68 1.64 4.86
C ARG A 31 15.94 2.26 5.46
N ARG A 32 15.80 3.09 6.49
CA ARG A 32 16.92 3.70 7.24
C ARG A 32 17.53 2.77 8.29
N GLY A 33 17.13 1.51 8.35
CA GLY A 33 17.70 0.50 9.24
C GLY A 33 17.04 0.43 10.62
N ALA A 34 15.99 1.21 10.89
CA ALA A 34 15.28 1.11 12.14
C ALA A 34 14.57 -0.24 12.28
N ARG A 35 14.47 -0.73 13.51
CA ARG A 35 13.55 -1.82 13.86
C ARG A 35 12.15 -1.22 13.95
N THR A 36 11.25 -1.69 13.09
CA THR A 36 9.92 -1.09 12.93
C THR A 36 8.84 -2.16 13.11
N ALA A 37 7.82 -1.81 13.90
CA ALA A 37 6.60 -2.57 14.02
C ALA A 37 5.42 -1.67 13.61
N LEU A 38 4.46 -2.24 12.88
CA LEU A 38 3.24 -1.56 12.46
C LEU A 38 2.01 -2.31 12.96
N LEU A 39 1.19 -1.62 13.75
CA LEU A 39 -0.15 -2.05 14.11
C LEU A 39 -1.13 -1.39 13.14
N THR A 40 -1.88 -2.17 12.37
CA THR A 40 -2.79 -1.63 11.36
C THR A 40 -4.00 -2.55 11.18
N GLN A 41 -5.15 -1.99 10.81
CA GLN A 41 -6.34 -2.76 10.50
C GLN A 41 -6.35 -3.10 9.01
N LEU A 42 -6.49 -4.37 8.69
CA LEU A 42 -6.70 -4.90 7.34
C LEU A 42 -7.93 -5.81 7.37
N GLY A 43 -8.64 -5.89 6.25
CA GLY A 43 -9.72 -6.85 6.09
C GLY A 43 -9.18 -8.26 5.91
N ASP A 44 -10.04 -9.25 6.16
CA ASP A 44 -9.78 -10.65 5.81
C ASP A 44 -10.13 -10.88 4.32
N ASP A 45 -9.33 -10.26 3.45
CA ASP A 45 -9.47 -10.31 2.01
C ASP A 45 -8.11 -10.34 1.30
N ASP A 46 -8.10 -10.70 0.02
CA ASP A 46 -6.88 -10.81 -0.80
C ASP A 46 -6.03 -9.52 -0.78
N ALA A 47 -6.67 -8.35 -0.67
CA ALA A 47 -5.98 -7.07 -0.59
C ALA A 47 -5.25 -6.94 0.75
N GLY A 48 -5.91 -7.28 1.85
CA GLY A 48 -5.34 -7.31 3.19
C GLY A 48 -4.19 -8.29 3.29
N GLU A 49 -4.35 -9.51 2.78
CA GLU A 49 -3.27 -10.51 2.75
C GLU A 49 -2.06 -10.02 1.97
N ARG A 50 -2.28 -9.41 0.80
CA ARG A 50 -1.22 -8.91 -0.07
C ARG A 50 -0.47 -7.73 0.57
N ILE A 51 -1.18 -6.81 1.22
CA ILE A 51 -0.57 -5.71 1.99
C ILE A 51 0.28 -6.27 3.12
N ALA A 52 -0.29 -7.15 3.94
CA ALA A 52 0.39 -7.71 5.11
C ALA A 52 1.66 -8.48 4.69
N THR A 53 1.57 -9.27 3.61
CA THR A 53 2.71 -10.00 3.04
C THR A 53 3.80 -9.07 2.54
N THR A 54 3.43 -8.03 1.77
CA THR A 54 4.39 -7.05 1.24
C THR A 54 5.12 -6.32 2.35
N LEU A 55 4.39 -5.88 3.40
CA LEU A 55 4.99 -5.18 4.53
C LEU A 55 5.93 -6.08 5.33
N ARG A 56 5.54 -7.33 5.59
CA ARG A 56 6.41 -8.31 6.29
C ARG A 56 7.66 -8.63 5.48
N ALA A 57 7.57 -8.69 4.16
CA ALA A 57 8.73 -8.91 3.28
C ALA A 57 9.79 -7.80 3.39
N THR A 58 9.42 -6.59 3.84
CA THR A 58 10.41 -5.52 4.16
C THR A 58 11.18 -5.77 5.45
N GLY A 59 10.86 -6.84 6.20
CA GLY A 59 11.42 -7.14 7.52
C GLY A 59 10.78 -6.36 8.67
N MET A 60 9.60 -5.77 8.43
CA MET A 60 8.80 -5.11 9.46
C MET A 60 7.95 -6.14 10.23
N SER A 61 7.79 -5.92 11.54
CA SER A 61 6.80 -6.68 12.32
C SER A 61 5.40 -6.09 12.08
N VAL A 62 4.46 -6.86 11.56
CA VAL A 62 3.11 -6.37 11.24
C VAL A 62 2.07 -7.11 12.06
N ARG A 63 1.29 -6.37 12.84
CA ARG A 63 0.17 -6.87 13.64
C ARG A 63 -1.13 -6.32 13.09
N THR A 64 -2.06 -7.22 12.83
CA THR A 64 -3.38 -6.93 12.26
C THR A 64 -4.45 -7.43 13.23
N PRO A 65 -4.99 -6.56 14.10
CA PRO A 65 -6.13 -6.93 14.93
C PRO A 65 -7.29 -7.38 14.05
N PRO A 66 -8.10 -8.35 14.49
CA PRO A 66 -9.29 -8.76 13.76
C PRO A 66 -10.18 -7.56 13.44
N ARG A 67 -10.70 -7.52 12.22
CA ARG A 67 -11.68 -6.52 11.77
C ARG A 67 -12.78 -7.21 10.98
N SER A 68 -14.02 -6.87 11.29
CA SER A 68 -15.17 -7.12 10.42
C SER A 68 -15.20 -6.02 9.36
N GLY A 69 -14.88 -6.33 8.10
CA GLY A 69 -14.93 -5.39 6.97
C GLY A 69 -13.80 -5.58 5.95
N ARG A 70 -13.94 -5.00 4.77
CA ARG A 70 -12.90 -5.04 3.73
C ARG A 70 -11.70 -4.17 4.11
N THR A 71 -10.58 -4.45 3.45
CA THR A 71 -9.41 -3.58 3.43
C THR A 71 -9.78 -2.25 2.77
N ALA A 72 -9.57 -1.15 3.49
CA ALA A 72 -9.89 0.19 3.01
C ALA A 72 -9.18 0.50 1.69
N ARG A 73 -9.93 1.10 0.75
CA ARG A 73 -9.42 1.47 -0.57
C ARG A 73 -9.70 2.95 -0.83
N ARG A 74 -8.73 3.61 -1.47
CA ARG A 74 -8.83 5.00 -1.91
C ARG A 74 -8.46 5.07 -3.38
N SER A 75 -9.34 5.65 -4.18
CA SER A 75 -9.08 5.98 -5.57
C SER A 75 -8.50 7.39 -5.64
N VAL A 76 -7.38 7.54 -6.34
CA VAL A 76 -6.74 8.84 -6.57
C VAL A 76 -6.68 9.06 -8.07
N TYR A 77 -7.30 10.14 -8.52
CA TYR A 77 -7.28 10.59 -9.90
C TYR A 77 -6.27 11.71 -10.01
N MET A 78 -5.38 11.60 -10.99
CA MET A 78 -4.36 12.60 -11.28
C MET A 78 -4.59 13.09 -12.71
N ASP A 79 -4.73 14.39 -12.88
CA ASP A 79 -4.81 14.99 -14.22
C ASP A 79 -3.40 15.22 -14.82
N ALA A 80 -3.37 15.73 -16.05
CA ALA A 80 -2.13 15.99 -16.78
C ALA A 80 -1.23 17.05 -16.11
N ASP A 81 -1.82 17.91 -15.27
CA ASP A 81 -1.12 18.97 -14.52
C ASP A 81 -0.63 18.47 -13.14
N GLY A 82 -0.94 17.22 -12.79
CA GLY A 82 -0.58 16.61 -11.52
C GLY A 82 -1.50 16.97 -10.36
N LEU A 83 -2.66 17.60 -10.62
CA LEU A 83 -3.66 17.85 -9.60
C LEU A 83 -4.31 16.53 -9.21
N THR A 84 -4.43 16.29 -7.91
CA THR A 84 -5.02 15.05 -7.40
C THR A 84 -6.38 15.29 -6.79
N THR A 85 -7.39 14.55 -7.29
CA THR A 85 -8.67 14.37 -6.59
C THR A 85 -8.70 12.97 -6.01
N ASP A 86 -9.15 12.83 -4.78
CA ASP A 86 -9.25 11.52 -4.14
C ASP A 86 -10.66 11.23 -3.64
N ARG A 87 -10.97 9.93 -3.63
CA ARG A 87 -12.21 9.40 -3.08
C ARG A 87 -11.87 8.19 -2.23
N LEU A 88 -12.35 8.18 -0.99
CA LEU A 88 -12.41 6.95 -0.21
C LEU A 88 -13.54 6.10 -0.79
N ASP A 89 -13.23 4.87 -1.15
CA ASP A 89 -14.23 3.98 -1.68
C ASP A 89 -15.04 3.45 -0.49
N ASP A 90 -16.34 3.78 -0.43
CA ASP A 90 -17.28 3.20 0.52
C ASP A 90 -17.63 1.78 0.06
N ASP A 91 -17.61 0.81 0.99
CA ASP A 91 -18.00 -0.59 0.77
C ASP A 91 -19.49 -0.73 0.40
#